data_AF-A0A519UHH1-F1
#
_entry.id   AF-A0A519UHH1-F1
#
_cell.length_a   1.000
_cell.length_b   1.000
_cell.length_c   1.000
_cell.angle_alpha   90.00
_cell.angle_beta   90.00
_cell.angle_gamma   90.00
#
_symmetry.space_group_name_H-M   'P 1'
#
loop_
_entity.id
_entity.type
_entity.pdbx_description
1 polymer ?
#
loop_
_entity_poly.entity_id
_entity_poly.type
_entity_poly.pdbx_seq_one_letter_code
_entity_poly.pdbx_strand_id
1 'polypeptide(L)'
;MRQAVETFKPTLLVIEKPDLGTETTAAATIASKGMPGFARLLAQQHQVPTERLDDPEAEYAYLRTKLPAEQLKLYYLLREARRFRQRVGAATPAQSAQHMTQLLAQSASFLPGTESTIRSVAELAAAFRKHCPDGGQWWDAPAAYFCPQAAPLYPTGSFCRTVNDAISEYRARYVYAPLAARAAAGERILVVTSCDQLPATPAPAAGAVAVK
;
A
#
# COMPACT_ATOMS: atom_id res chain seq x y z
N MET A 1 -17.32 4.13 -9.39
CA MET A 1 -16.70 2.96 -10.05
C MET A 1 -17.46 2.52 -11.28
N ARG A 2 -18.74 2.11 -11.18
CA ARG A 2 -19.59 1.75 -12.34
C ARG A 2 -19.48 2.74 -13.52
N GLN A 3 -19.78 4.01 -13.26
CA GLN A 3 -19.64 5.08 -14.24
C GLN A 3 -18.23 5.18 -14.86
N ALA A 4 -17.18 4.94 -14.07
CA ALA A 4 -15.80 4.97 -14.56
C ALA A 4 -15.56 3.85 -15.58
N VAL A 5 -15.99 2.62 -15.28
CA VAL A 5 -15.89 1.49 -16.22
C VAL A 5 -16.71 1.75 -17.49
N GLU A 6 -17.96 2.21 -17.35
CA GLU A 6 -18.86 2.46 -18.49
C GLU A 6 -18.35 3.58 -19.41
N THR A 7 -17.80 4.65 -18.83
CA THR A 7 -17.30 5.81 -19.59
C THR A 7 -15.94 5.51 -20.21
N PHE A 8 -15.03 4.90 -19.45
CA PHE A 8 -13.65 4.66 -19.89
C PHE A 8 -13.52 3.44 -20.79
N LYS A 9 -14.44 2.46 -20.70
CA LYS A 9 -14.46 1.22 -21.47
C LYS A 9 -13.10 0.51 -21.46
N PRO A 10 -12.56 0.16 -20.27
CA PRO A 10 -11.23 -0.42 -20.15
C PRO A 10 -11.10 -1.72 -20.94
N THR A 11 -9.91 -1.96 -21.48
CA THR A 11 -9.51 -3.29 -21.99
C THR A 11 -8.84 -4.12 -20.91
N LEU A 12 -8.48 -3.49 -19.77
CA LEU A 12 -7.88 -4.12 -18.60
C LEU A 12 -8.26 -3.37 -17.33
N LEU A 13 -8.60 -4.10 -16.26
CA LEU A 13 -8.61 -3.56 -14.90
C LEU A 13 -7.40 -4.04 -14.11
N VAL A 14 -6.65 -3.11 -13.52
CA VAL A 14 -5.51 -3.42 -12.65
C VAL A 14 -5.86 -3.04 -11.22
N ILE A 15 -5.75 -3.97 -10.29
CA ILE A 15 -6.32 -3.85 -8.94
C ILE A 15 -5.26 -4.13 -7.89
N GLU A 16 -5.10 -3.23 -6.91
CA GLU A 16 -4.10 -3.37 -5.83
C GLU A 16 -4.27 -4.63 -4.98
N LYS A 17 -5.49 -4.91 -4.52
CA LYS A 17 -5.73 -5.99 -3.55
C LYS A 17 -5.68 -7.37 -4.22
N PRO A 18 -5.28 -8.43 -3.48
CA PRO A 18 -5.37 -9.80 -3.97
C PRO A 18 -6.79 -10.13 -4.46
N ASP A 19 -6.90 -11.11 -5.34
CA ASP A 19 -8.20 -11.61 -5.74
C ASP A 19 -8.82 -12.42 -4.61
N LEU A 20 -9.88 -11.86 -4.03
CA LEU A 20 -10.68 -12.49 -2.97
C LEU A 20 -12.03 -12.99 -3.50
N GLY A 21 -12.19 -13.03 -4.83
CA GLY A 21 -13.41 -13.36 -5.53
C GLY A 21 -14.44 -12.23 -5.56
N THR A 22 -15.64 -12.59 -6.01
CA THR A 22 -16.83 -11.75 -6.10
C THR A 22 -18.02 -12.46 -5.50
N GLU A 23 -19.02 -11.70 -5.05
CA GLU A 23 -20.32 -12.25 -4.69
C GLU A 23 -21.28 -12.16 -5.89
N THR A 24 -22.49 -12.69 -5.74
CA THR A 24 -23.52 -12.64 -6.80
C THR A 24 -24.09 -11.25 -7.06
N THR A 25 -24.02 -10.34 -6.08
CA THR A 25 -24.55 -8.98 -6.19
C THR A 25 -23.49 -7.92 -5.90
N ALA A 26 -23.71 -6.72 -6.44
CA ALA A 26 -22.86 -5.57 -6.17
C ALA A 26 -22.86 -5.21 -4.67
N ALA A 27 -24.02 -5.21 -4.02
CA ALA A 27 -24.15 -4.89 -2.61
C ALA A 27 -23.39 -5.89 -1.73
N ALA A 28 -23.57 -7.19 -1.97
CA ALA A 28 -22.86 -8.24 -1.23
C ALA A 28 -21.35 -8.15 -1.47
N THR A 29 -20.92 -7.95 -2.72
CA THR A 29 -19.50 -7.83 -3.06
C THR A 29 -18.86 -6.62 -2.40
N ILE A 30 -19.53 -5.47 -2.38
CA ILE A 30 -19.02 -4.27 -1.70
C ILE A 30 -18.93 -4.51 -0.19
N ALA A 31 -19.94 -5.16 0.40
CA ALA A 31 -19.95 -5.43 1.83
C ALA A 31 -18.83 -6.39 2.27
N SER A 32 -18.57 -7.46 1.52
CA SER A 32 -17.57 -8.47 1.91
C SER A 32 -16.17 -8.21 1.36
N LYS A 33 -16.04 -7.57 0.19
CA LYS A 33 -14.77 -7.41 -0.56
C LYS A 33 -14.42 -5.95 -0.88
N GLY A 34 -15.28 -5.00 -0.53
CA GLY A 34 -15.07 -3.58 -0.77
C GLY A 34 -15.01 -3.20 -2.25
N MET A 35 -14.42 -2.02 -2.52
CA MET A 35 -14.27 -1.50 -3.87
C MET A 35 -13.44 -2.39 -4.82
N PRO A 36 -12.34 -3.05 -4.40
CA PRO A 36 -11.59 -3.96 -5.26
C PRO A 36 -12.43 -5.14 -5.75
N GLY A 37 -13.24 -5.75 -4.89
CA GLY A 37 -14.16 -6.82 -5.31
C GLY A 37 -15.23 -6.30 -6.27
N PHE A 38 -15.78 -5.11 -6.01
CA PHE A 38 -16.77 -4.52 -6.91
C PHE A 38 -16.20 -4.22 -8.30
N ALA A 39 -14.94 -3.78 -8.38
CA ALA A 39 -14.24 -3.60 -9.65
C ALA A 39 -14.11 -4.93 -10.42
N ARG A 40 -13.79 -6.04 -9.74
CA ARG A 40 -13.76 -7.38 -10.35
C ARG A 40 -15.12 -7.84 -10.84
N LEU A 41 -16.19 -7.60 -10.07
CA LEU A 41 -17.55 -7.92 -10.50
C LEU A 41 -17.91 -7.17 -11.79
N LEU A 42 -17.57 -5.88 -11.88
CA LEU A 42 -17.78 -5.10 -13.11
C LEU A 42 -16.93 -5.64 -14.27
N ALA A 43 -15.67 -5.99 -14.02
CA ALA A 43 -14.81 -6.59 -15.03
C ALA A 43 -15.40 -7.89 -15.61
N GLN A 44 -15.91 -8.79 -14.74
CA GLN A 44 -16.61 -10.01 -15.15
C GLN A 44 -17.86 -9.70 -16.00
N GLN A 45 -18.69 -8.75 -15.58
CA GLN A 45 -19.90 -8.34 -16.30
C GLN A 45 -19.60 -7.79 -17.71
N HIS A 46 -18.48 -7.09 -17.85
CA HIS A 46 -18.04 -6.50 -19.11
C HIS A 46 -17.03 -7.36 -19.88
N GLN A 47 -16.74 -8.59 -19.42
CA GLN A 47 -15.74 -9.49 -20.00
C GLN A 47 -14.35 -8.84 -20.15
N VAL A 48 -13.98 -7.98 -19.20
CA VAL A 48 -12.67 -7.32 -19.16
C VAL A 48 -11.74 -8.13 -18.24
N PRO A 49 -10.52 -8.48 -18.67
CA PRO A 49 -9.56 -9.15 -17.81
C PRO A 49 -9.14 -8.28 -16.62
N THR A 50 -8.74 -8.94 -15.53
CA THR A 50 -8.22 -8.29 -14.33
C THR A 50 -6.83 -8.78 -13.98
N GLU A 51 -5.97 -7.86 -13.55
CA GLU A 51 -4.61 -8.17 -13.08
C GLU A 51 -4.35 -7.51 -11.72
N ARG A 52 -3.36 -8.03 -10.99
CA ARG A 52 -2.91 -7.43 -9.73
C ARG A 52 -1.95 -6.27 -10.02
N LEU A 53 -2.12 -5.14 -9.33
CA LEU A 53 -1.26 -3.96 -9.50
C LEU A 53 0.13 -4.17 -8.93
N ASP A 54 0.21 -4.80 -7.76
CA ASP A 54 1.42 -4.90 -6.96
C ASP A 54 1.91 -6.34 -6.81
N ASP A 55 3.20 -6.45 -6.55
CA ASP A 55 3.86 -7.66 -6.07
C ASP A 55 4.52 -7.32 -4.73
N PRO A 56 3.83 -7.56 -3.60
CA PRO A 56 4.35 -7.20 -2.29
C PRO A 56 5.64 -7.94 -1.92
N GLU A 57 5.85 -9.15 -2.45
CA GLU A 57 7.06 -9.94 -2.18
C GLU A 57 8.25 -9.36 -2.93
N ALA A 58 8.06 -9.02 -4.20
CA ALA A 58 9.09 -8.33 -4.99
C ALA A 58 9.39 -6.92 -4.46
N GLU A 59 8.37 -6.16 -4.04
CA GLU A 59 8.56 -4.84 -3.41
C GLU A 59 9.37 -4.98 -2.11
N TYR A 60 9.00 -5.96 -1.26
CA TYR A 60 9.73 -6.22 -0.03
C TYR A 60 11.20 -6.62 -0.29
N ALA A 61 11.43 -7.55 -1.22
CA ALA A 61 12.77 -7.98 -1.59
C ALA A 61 13.61 -6.82 -2.12
N TYR A 62 13.02 -5.95 -2.94
CA TYR A 62 13.67 -4.73 -3.41
C TYR A 62 14.02 -3.78 -2.25
N LEU A 63 13.07 -3.50 -1.36
CA LEU A 63 13.27 -2.59 -0.23
C LEU A 63 14.35 -3.10 0.73
N ARG A 64 14.50 -4.42 0.90
CA ARG A 64 15.63 -5.01 1.65
C ARG A 64 17.00 -4.67 1.10
N THR A 65 17.12 -4.38 -0.19
CA THR A 65 18.39 -3.94 -0.80
C THR A 65 18.69 -2.47 -0.58
N LYS A 66 17.68 -1.67 -0.18
CA LYS A 66 17.75 -0.21 -0.05
C LYS A 66 17.72 0.28 1.39
N LEU A 67 17.06 -0.47 2.28
CA LEU A 67 16.77 -0.04 3.64
C LEU A 67 17.45 -0.96 4.67
N PRO A 68 18.00 -0.40 5.77
CA PRO A 68 18.41 -1.18 6.93
C PRO A 68 17.23 -1.99 7.49
N ALA A 69 17.50 -3.21 7.98
CA ALA A 69 16.49 -4.12 8.51
C ALA A 69 15.58 -3.46 9.58
N GLU A 70 16.17 -2.66 10.48
CA GLU A 70 15.43 -1.92 11.51
C GLU A 70 14.43 -0.92 10.91
N GLN A 71 14.84 -0.14 9.90
CA GLN A 71 13.96 0.83 9.25
C GLN A 71 12.86 0.14 8.45
N LEU A 72 13.20 -0.93 7.74
CA LEU A 72 12.23 -1.73 7.00
C LEU A 72 11.17 -2.30 7.94
N LYS A 73 11.59 -2.96 9.02
CA LYS A 73 10.67 -3.52 10.00
C LYS A 73 9.83 -2.43 10.68
N LEU A 74 10.43 -1.30 11.06
CA LEU A 74 9.72 -0.16 11.63
C LEU A 74 8.61 0.32 10.69
N TYR A 75 8.91 0.52 9.40
CA TYR A 75 7.91 0.95 8.41
C TYR A 75 6.70 0.02 8.36
N TYR A 76 6.91 -1.29 8.25
CA TYR A 76 5.82 -2.26 8.18
C TYR A 76 4.99 -2.31 9.48
N LEU A 77 5.64 -2.25 10.65
CA LEU A 77 4.93 -2.24 11.94
C LEU A 77 4.08 -0.97 12.10
N LEU A 78 4.59 0.20 11.70
CA LEU A 78 3.80 1.44 11.73
C LEU A 78 2.61 1.38 10.76
N ARG A 79 2.80 0.79 9.57
CA ARG A 79 1.73 0.60 8.59
C ARG A 79 0.62 -0.31 9.14
N GLU A 80 0.99 -1.40 9.81
CA GLU A 80 0.02 -2.31 10.43
C GLU A 80 -0.67 -1.70 11.65
N ALA A 81 0.04 -0.94 12.49
CA ALA A 81 -0.57 -0.18 13.59
C ALA A 81 -1.67 0.77 13.06
N ARG A 82 -1.39 1.47 11.96
CA ARG A 82 -2.39 2.32 11.29
C ARG A 82 -3.56 1.51 10.74
N ARG A 83 -3.31 0.40 10.05
CA ARG A 83 -4.37 -0.47 9.50
C ARG A 83 -5.26 -1.04 10.60
N PHE A 84 -4.68 -1.42 11.75
CA PHE A 84 -5.44 -1.84 12.91
C PHE A 84 -6.36 -0.73 13.41
N ARG A 85 -5.84 0.49 13.59
CA ARG A 85 -6.66 1.64 13.99
C ARG A 85 -7.76 1.94 12.98
N GLN A 86 -7.50 1.84 11.68
CA GLN A 86 -8.54 2.04 10.65
C GLN A 86 -9.67 1.00 10.74
N ARG A 87 -9.34 -0.24 11.12
CA ARG A 87 -10.33 -1.32 11.28
C ARG A 87 -11.15 -1.19 12.56
N VAL A 88 -10.51 -0.77 13.66
CA VAL A 88 -11.14 -0.73 15.00
C VAL A 88 -11.69 0.65 15.36
N GLY A 89 -11.27 1.70 14.66
CA GLY A 89 -11.61 3.09 14.98
C GLY A 89 -10.69 3.66 16.08
N ALA A 90 -11.28 4.18 17.15
CA ALA A 90 -10.54 4.78 18.27
C ALA A 90 -9.91 3.71 19.19
N ALA A 91 -8.92 2.97 18.67
CA ALA A 91 -8.18 2.00 19.46
C ALA A 91 -7.43 2.66 20.61
N THR A 92 -7.52 2.08 21.81
CA THR A 92 -6.74 2.54 22.96
C THR A 92 -5.25 2.19 22.80
N PRO A 93 -4.34 2.86 23.52
CA PRO A 93 -2.92 2.48 23.52
C PRO A 93 -2.70 1.02 23.93
N ALA A 94 -3.48 0.51 24.88
CA ALA A 94 -3.40 -0.89 25.33
C ALA A 94 -3.82 -1.88 24.23
N GLN A 95 -4.92 -1.61 23.52
CA GLN A 95 -5.36 -2.43 22.38
C GLN A 95 -4.31 -2.43 21.26
N SER A 96 -3.71 -1.27 20.98
CA SER A 96 -2.65 -1.14 19.98
C SER A 96 -1.40 -1.93 20.37
N ALA A 97 -0.98 -1.85 21.63
CA ALA A 97 0.17 -2.60 22.15
C ALA A 97 -0.08 -4.13 22.12
N GLN A 98 -1.28 -4.57 22.48
CA GLN A 98 -1.65 -5.99 22.41
C GLN A 98 -1.62 -6.51 20.98
N HIS A 99 -2.23 -5.79 20.04
CA HIS A 99 -2.20 -6.15 18.63
C HIS A 99 -0.76 -6.21 18.10
N MET A 100 0.06 -5.23 18.45
CA MET A 100 1.46 -5.17 18.03
C MET A 100 2.29 -6.33 18.61
N THR A 101 2.00 -6.76 19.84
CA THR A 101 2.66 -7.93 20.44
C THR A 101 2.38 -9.19 19.63
N GLN A 102 1.14 -9.41 19.21
CA GLN A 102 0.76 -10.55 18.37
C GLN A 102 1.43 -10.49 16.99
N LEU A 103 1.45 -9.30 16.39
CA LEU A 103 2.06 -9.07 15.08
C LEU A 103 3.59 -9.32 15.12
N LEU A 104 4.27 -8.83 16.17
CA LEU A 104 5.69 -9.03 16.38
C LEU A 104 6.06 -10.50 16.53
N ALA A 105 5.26 -11.28 17.26
CA ALA A 105 5.45 -12.73 17.42
C ALA A 105 5.42 -13.49 16.08
N GLN A 106 4.73 -12.94 15.08
CA GLN A 106 4.60 -13.52 13.75
C GLN A 106 5.51 -12.84 12.72
N SER A 107 6.23 -11.77 13.09
CA SER A 107 6.94 -10.92 12.12
C SER A 107 7.95 -11.64 11.24
N ALA A 108 8.56 -12.72 11.73
CA ALA A 108 9.50 -13.52 10.94
C ALA A 108 8.85 -14.19 9.72
N SER A 109 7.54 -14.49 9.74
CA SER A 109 6.87 -15.16 8.62
C SER A 109 6.57 -14.22 7.45
N PHE A 110 6.43 -12.92 7.70
CA PHE A 110 6.04 -11.94 6.68
C PHE A 110 7.06 -10.80 6.50
N LEU A 111 8.10 -10.73 7.34
CA LEU A 111 9.25 -9.81 7.20
C LEU A 111 10.59 -10.57 7.32
N PRO A 112 10.88 -11.52 6.43
CA PRO A 112 12.10 -12.33 6.52
C PRO A 112 13.37 -11.48 6.34
N GLY A 113 14.38 -11.74 7.17
CA GLY A 113 15.63 -10.97 7.26
C GLY A 113 15.58 -9.80 8.25
N THR A 114 14.54 -9.74 9.10
CA THR A 114 14.39 -8.72 10.15
C THR A 114 14.21 -9.32 11.55
N GLU A 115 14.50 -10.61 11.71
CA GLU A 115 14.22 -11.43 12.90
C GLU A 115 14.92 -10.89 14.16
N SER A 116 16.13 -10.37 14.01
CA SER A 116 16.95 -9.85 15.11
C SER A 116 16.66 -8.38 15.46
N THR A 117 15.78 -7.70 14.73
CA THR A 117 15.44 -6.28 14.94
C THR A 117 14.03 -6.14 15.49
N ILE A 118 13.76 -5.14 16.32
CA ILE A 118 12.44 -4.77 16.86
C ILE A 118 11.60 -6.01 17.23
N ARG A 119 11.89 -6.60 18.39
CA ARG A 119 11.35 -7.88 18.86
C ARG A 119 10.22 -7.71 19.88
N SER A 120 10.03 -6.48 20.39
CA SER A 120 9.03 -6.17 21.39
C SER A 120 8.43 -4.78 21.16
N VAL A 121 7.29 -4.51 21.80
CA VAL A 121 6.67 -3.18 21.78
C VAL A 121 7.59 -2.10 22.37
N ALA A 122 8.41 -2.45 23.36
CA ALA A 122 9.39 -1.54 23.93
C ALA A 122 10.49 -1.19 22.92
N GLU A 123 11.00 -2.19 22.19
CA GLU A 123 11.96 -1.97 21.10
C GLU A 123 11.34 -1.17 19.95
N LEU A 124 10.05 -1.38 19.63
CA LEU A 124 9.33 -0.58 18.64
C LEU A 124 9.24 0.88 19.06
N ALA A 125 8.87 1.15 20.32
CA ALA A 125 8.81 2.51 20.83
C ALA A 125 10.20 3.20 20.81
N ALA A 126 11.27 2.46 21.12
CA ALA A 126 12.64 2.97 21.04
C ALA A 126 13.06 3.27 19.58
N ALA A 127 12.80 2.35 18.65
CA ALA A 127 13.09 2.54 17.23
C ALA A 127 12.29 3.72 16.65
N PHE A 128 11.02 3.85 17.01
CA PHE A 128 10.20 4.98 16.58
C PHE A 128 10.78 6.31 17.07
N ARG A 129 11.13 6.44 18.36
CA ARG A 129 11.76 7.67 18.88
C ARG A 129 13.09 7.99 18.21
N LYS A 130 13.89 6.96 17.87
CA LYS A 130 15.16 7.12 17.18
C LYS A 130 14.99 7.69 15.76
N HIS A 131 14.01 7.18 15.01
CA HIS A 131 13.82 7.50 13.59
C HIS A 131 12.81 8.63 13.33
N CYS A 132 11.93 8.89 14.30
CA CYS A 132 10.88 9.91 14.29
C CYS A 132 10.91 10.71 15.61
N PRO A 133 12.00 11.46 15.91
CA PRO A 133 12.19 12.10 17.22
C PRO A 133 11.10 13.14 17.54
N ASP A 134 10.61 13.85 16.52
CA ASP A 134 9.54 14.83 16.64
C ASP A 134 8.14 14.22 16.42
N GLY A 135 8.09 12.89 16.25
CA GLY A 135 6.85 12.15 16.11
C GLY A 135 6.14 12.01 17.46
N GLY A 136 4.81 11.85 17.42
CA GLY A 136 4.01 11.55 18.61
C GLY A 136 4.26 10.13 19.12
N GLN A 137 3.24 9.29 19.08
CA GLN A 137 3.35 7.89 19.49
C GLN A 137 3.30 6.97 18.27
N TRP A 138 3.99 5.83 18.32
CA TRP A 138 4.04 4.90 17.19
C TRP A 138 2.65 4.36 16.80
N TRP A 139 1.71 4.28 17.74
CA TRP A 139 0.32 3.87 17.50
C TRP A 139 -0.55 4.98 16.90
N ASP A 140 -0.02 6.20 16.81
CA ASP A 140 -0.67 7.38 16.24
C ASP A 140 0.11 7.93 15.02
N ALA A 141 0.85 7.05 14.33
CA ALA A 141 1.61 7.42 13.14
C ALA A 141 0.69 8.05 12.07
N PRO A 142 0.97 9.28 11.59
CA PRO A 142 0.13 9.98 10.63
C PRO A 142 -0.04 9.22 9.32
N ALA A 143 -1.21 9.33 8.68
CA ALA A 143 -1.44 8.74 7.36
C ALA A 143 -0.44 9.22 6.31
N ALA A 144 0.03 10.46 6.44
CA ALA A 144 1.03 11.07 5.59
C ALA A 144 2.39 10.34 5.61
N TYR A 145 2.69 9.51 6.62
CA TYR A 145 3.96 8.75 6.67
C TYR A 145 4.04 7.71 5.56
N PHE A 146 2.89 7.23 5.09
CA PHE A 146 2.76 6.14 4.13
C PHE A 146 2.32 6.62 2.75
N CYS A 147 2.23 7.93 2.55
CA CYS A 147 1.76 8.51 1.30
C CYS A 147 2.96 9.07 0.51
N PRO A 148 3.29 8.51 -0.67
CA PRO A 148 4.38 9.01 -1.49
C PRO A 148 4.26 10.50 -1.84
N GLN A 149 3.02 10.98 -1.99
CA GLN A 149 2.72 12.39 -2.27
C GLN A 149 3.07 13.33 -1.11
N ALA A 150 3.14 12.79 0.11
CA ALA A 150 3.54 13.53 1.31
C ALA A 150 5.06 13.48 1.54
N ALA A 151 5.83 12.74 0.73
CA ALA A 151 7.29 12.66 0.88
C ALA A 151 7.99 14.05 0.89
N PRO A 152 7.59 15.03 0.06
CA PRO A 152 8.18 16.37 0.09
C PRO A 152 7.95 17.14 1.39
N LEU A 153 7.00 16.72 2.24
CA LEU A 153 6.74 17.34 3.55
C LEU A 153 7.79 16.96 4.59
N TYR A 154 8.59 15.91 4.34
CA TYR A 154 9.61 15.45 5.28
C TYR A 154 11.01 15.88 4.85
N PRO A 155 11.89 16.25 5.81
CA PRO A 155 13.28 16.58 5.52
C PRO A 155 14.00 15.45 4.79
N THR A 156 14.89 15.82 3.86
CA THR A 156 15.81 14.88 3.22
C THR A 156 16.63 14.13 4.27
N GLY A 157 16.76 12.81 4.12
CA GLY A 157 17.47 11.95 5.07
C GLY A 157 16.65 11.54 6.30
N SER A 158 15.44 12.08 6.50
CA SER A 158 14.53 11.56 7.52
C SER A 158 14.06 10.14 7.19
N PHE A 159 13.63 9.40 8.21
CA PHE A 159 13.08 8.05 8.04
C PHE A 159 11.93 8.02 7.04
N CYS A 160 10.91 8.87 7.22
CA CYS A 160 9.75 8.91 6.33
C CYS A 160 10.14 9.21 4.89
N ARG A 161 11.06 10.18 4.68
CA ARG A 161 11.52 10.51 3.33
C ARG A 161 12.28 9.35 2.68
N THR A 162 13.23 8.77 3.40
CA THR A 162 14.07 7.67 2.91
C THR A 162 13.23 6.46 2.47
N VAL A 163 12.25 6.08 3.29
CA VAL A 163 11.37 4.94 2.97
C VAL A 163 10.45 5.26 1.77
N ASN A 164 9.84 6.45 1.73
CA ASN A 164 8.98 6.83 0.61
C ASN A 164 9.75 6.98 -0.71
N ASP A 165 10.99 7.46 -0.67
CA ASP A 165 11.85 7.54 -1.86
C ASP A 165 12.15 6.13 -2.41
N ALA A 166 12.51 5.16 -1.54
CA ALA A 166 12.77 3.78 -1.96
C ALA A 166 11.52 3.08 -2.53
N ILE A 167 10.36 3.29 -1.91
CA ILE A 167 9.06 2.78 -2.41
C ILE A 167 8.72 3.41 -3.75
N SER A 168 8.91 4.72 -3.89
CA SER A 168 8.61 5.44 -5.12
C SER A 168 9.53 4.99 -6.26
N GLU A 169 10.82 4.75 -5.98
CA GLU A 169 11.77 4.19 -6.95
C GLU A 169 11.31 2.82 -7.46
N TYR A 170 10.93 1.91 -6.56
CA TYR A 170 10.40 0.60 -6.93
C TYR A 170 9.16 0.73 -7.82
N ARG A 171 8.16 1.49 -7.38
CA ARG A 171 6.88 1.57 -8.09
C ARG A 171 7.01 2.29 -9.43
N ALA A 172 7.83 3.32 -9.51
CA ALA A 172 8.14 3.97 -10.78
C ALA A 172 8.66 2.96 -11.81
N ARG A 173 9.59 2.10 -11.39
CA ARG A 173 10.24 1.14 -12.28
C ARG A 173 9.39 -0.10 -12.60
N TYR A 174 8.76 -0.69 -11.60
CA TYR A 174 8.16 -2.02 -11.72
C TYR A 174 6.64 -2.02 -11.77
N VAL A 175 5.98 -0.90 -11.45
CA VAL A 175 4.51 -0.78 -11.50
C VAL A 175 4.10 0.23 -12.57
N TYR A 176 4.55 1.48 -12.47
CA TYR A 176 4.06 2.55 -13.33
C TYR A 176 4.65 2.50 -14.74
N ALA A 177 5.95 2.26 -14.90
CA ALA A 177 6.57 2.19 -16.22
C ALA A 177 5.99 1.07 -17.12
N PRO A 178 5.76 -0.17 -16.62
CA PRO A 178 5.09 -1.21 -17.39
C PRO A 178 3.66 -0.83 -17.80
N LEU A 179 2.88 -0.23 -16.90
CA LEU A 179 1.53 0.22 -17.22
C LEU A 179 1.52 1.34 -18.27
N ALA A 180 2.44 2.29 -18.16
CA ALA A 180 2.60 3.36 -19.14
C ALA A 180 3.00 2.80 -20.52
N ALA A 181 3.88 1.81 -20.58
CA ALA A 181 4.27 1.16 -21.83
C ALA A 181 3.08 0.44 -22.50
N ARG A 182 2.26 -0.26 -21.72
CA ARG A 182 1.02 -0.91 -22.22
C ARG A 182 -0.01 0.09 -22.70
N ALA A 183 -0.19 1.18 -21.97
CA ALA A 183 -1.09 2.27 -22.38
C ALA A 183 -0.61 2.94 -23.68
N ALA A 184 0.70 3.15 -23.84
CA ALA A 184 1.30 3.65 -25.07
C ALA A 184 1.14 2.66 -26.25
N ALA A 185 1.07 1.36 -25.98
CA ALA A 185 0.76 0.31 -26.96
C ALA A 185 -0.74 0.20 -27.29
N GLY A 186 -1.60 1.04 -26.71
CA GLY A 186 -3.03 1.12 -27.03
C GLY A 186 -3.97 0.44 -26.05
N GLU A 187 -3.47 -0.15 -24.95
CA GLU A 187 -4.35 -0.65 -23.89
C GLU A 187 -5.06 0.49 -23.15
N ARG A 188 -6.35 0.32 -22.86
CA ARG A 188 -7.12 1.24 -22.01
C ARG A 188 -7.17 0.66 -20.61
N ILE A 189 -6.32 1.15 -19.72
CA ILE A 189 -6.09 0.56 -18.40
C ILE A 189 -6.79 1.38 -17.32
N LEU A 190 -7.73 0.76 -16.60
CA LEU A 190 -8.34 1.34 -15.42
C LEU A 190 -7.67 0.77 -14.17
N VAL A 191 -6.99 1.62 -13.42
CA VAL A 191 -6.29 1.25 -12.18
C VAL A 191 -7.19 1.55 -10.98
N VAL A 192 -7.43 0.53 -10.15
CA VAL A 192 -8.21 0.63 -8.90
C VAL A 192 -7.26 0.47 -7.73
N THR A 193 -6.99 1.57 -7.02
CA THR A 193 -5.92 1.61 -6.04
C THR A 193 -6.18 2.60 -4.90
N SER A 194 -5.46 2.43 -3.80
CA SER A 194 -5.52 3.34 -2.65
C SER A 194 -4.59 4.55 -2.82
N CYS A 195 -4.85 5.63 -2.06
CA CYS A 195 -4.03 6.84 -2.14
C CYS A 195 -2.54 6.59 -1.79
N ASP A 196 -2.23 5.63 -0.92
CA ASP A 196 -0.85 5.25 -0.59
C ASP A 196 -0.11 4.56 -1.74
N GLN A 197 -0.81 4.25 -2.84
CA GLN A 197 -0.27 3.63 -4.06
C GLN A 197 -0.21 4.59 -5.26
N LEU A 198 -0.59 5.86 -5.08
CA LEU A 198 -0.52 6.85 -6.14
C LEU A 198 0.94 7.34 -6.31
N PRO A 199 1.36 7.63 -7.56
CA PRO A 199 2.67 8.22 -7.79
C PRO A 199 2.78 9.61 -7.13
N ALA A 200 3.99 9.97 -6.69
CA ALA A 200 4.25 11.26 -6.06
C ALA A 200 4.02 12.44 -7.02
N THR A 201 4.27 12.24 -8.32
CA THR A 201 3.91 13.17 -9.40
C THR A 201 2.89 12.46 -10.30
N PRO A 202 1.78 13.11 -10.70
CA PRO A 202 0.87 12.51 -11.68
C PRO A 202 1.68 12.14 -12.93
N ALA A 203 1.60 10.88 -13.37
CA ALA A 203 2.26 10.49 -14.60
C ALA A 203 1.74 11.39 -15.74
N PRO A 204 2.62 11.94 -16.61
CA PRO A 204 2.16 12.63 -17.80
C PRO A 204 1.30 11.64 -18.57
N ALA A 205 0.08 12.06 -18.95
CA ALA A 205 -0.90 11.22 -19.62
C ALA A 205 -0.42 10.87 -21.04
N ALA A 206 0.51 9.92 -21.15
CA ALA A 206 0.81 9.23 -22.39
C ALA A 206 -0.08 7.97 -22.42
N GLY A 207 -1.24 8.08 -23.06
CA GLY A 207 -2.25 7.02 -23.11
C GLY A 207 -3.37 7.17 -22.07
N ALA A 208 -4.45 6.41 -22.29
CA ALA A 208 -5.62 6.42 -21.42
C ALA A 208 -5.36 5.52 -20.21
N VAL A 209 -4.83 6.09 -19.12
CA VAL A 209 -4.83 5.47 -17.78
C VAL A 209 -5.74 6.28 -16.88
N ALA A 210 -6.79 5.67 -16.37
CA ALA A 210 -7.66 6.27 -15.36
C ALA A 210 -7.37 5.65 -14.00
N VAL A 211 -7.29 6.47 -12.94
CA VAL A 211 -7.05 6.01 -11.57
C VAL A 211 -8.26 6.33 -10.69
N LYS A 212 -8.75 5.32 -9.95
CA LYS A 212 -9.91 5.44 -9.06
C LYS A 212 -9.73 4.77 -7.72
#